data_AF-A0A538E766-F1
#
_entry.id   AF-A0A538E766-F1
#
_cell.length_a   1.000
_cell.length_b   1.000
_cell.length_c   1.000
_cell.angle_alpha   90.00
_cell.angle_beta   90.00
_cell.angle_gamma   90.00
#
_symmetry.space_group_name_H-M   'P 1'
#
loop_
_entity.id
_entity.type
_entity.pdbx_description
1 polymer ?
#
loop_
_entity_poly.entity_id
_entity_poly.type
_entity_poly.pdbx_seq_one_letter_code
_entity_poly.pdbx_strand_id
1 'polypeptide(L)'
;EAFRLIFESDLRNEPAVRERVDRVERLCIEAITETIMGDTGVSRAPAELLAAGLVGAAVTAAQFWLAGGRQVPKEDAEALMSALAWRGIASFPLQGEAHPID
;
A
#
# COMPACT_ATOMS: atom_id res chain seq x y z
N GLU A 1 -4.75 -14.02 32.85
CA GLU A 1 -5.14 -13.09 31.78
C GLU A 1 -4.61 -11.66 32.05
N ALA A 2 -3.31 -11.42 31.88
CA ALA A 2 -2.71 -10.08 32.06
C ALA A 2 -1.39 -9.86 31.30
N PHE A 3 -1.01 -10.76 30.37
CA PHE A 3 0.28 -10.67 29.67
C PHE A 3 0.18 -10.19 28.20
N ARG A 4 -1.04 -10.06 27.66
CA ARG A 4 -1.25 -9.66 26.25
C ARG A 4 -1.56 -8.18 26.04
N LEU A 5 -1.73 -7.41 27.12
CA LEU A 5 -2.09 -5.98 27.06
C LEU A 5 -0.90 -5.01 27.21
N ILE A 6 0.31 -5.52 27.46
CA ILE A 6 1.51 -4.67 27.69
C ILE A 6 2.36 -4.54 26.42
N PHE A 7 2.23 -5.44 25.44
CA PHE A 7 3.07 -5.44 24.23
C PHE A 7 2.48 -4.71 23.01
N GLU A 8 1.23 -4.30 23.05
CA GLU A 8 0.60 -3.58 21.93
C GLU A 8 0.64 -2.05 22.06
N SER A 9 0.95 -1.53 23.26
CA SER A 9 0.87 -0.08 23.52
C SER A 9 2.21 0.67 23.38
N ASP A 10 3.37 0.01 23.56
CA ASP A 10 4.64 0.76 23.68
C ASP A 10 5.52 0.73 22.41
N LEU A 11 5.37 -0.29 21.56
CA LEU A 11 6.17 -0.40 20.32
C LEU A 11 5.69 0.54 19.19
N ARG A 12 4.51 1.15 19.32
CA ARG A 12 3.97 2.10 18.34
C ARG A 12 4.49 3.53 18.52
N ASN A 13 5.15 3.83 19.64
CA ASN A 13 5.60 5.19 19.98
C ASN A 13 7.12 5.35 20.03
N GLU A 14 7.90 4.32 19.71
CA GLU A 14 9.36 4.45 19.60
C GLU A 14 9.74 5.26 18.34
N PRO A 15 10.39 6.44 18.50
CA PRO A 15 10.84 7.24 17.38
C PRO A 15 11.76 6.47 16.42
N ALA A 16 12.56 5.54 16.97
CA ALA A 16 13.47 4.70 16.20
C ALA A 16 12.75 3.74 15.22
N VAL A 17 11.56 3.24 15.58
CA VAL A 17 10.75 2.39 14.70
C VAL A 17 10.15 3.22 13.57
N ARG A 18 9.62 4.41 13.90
CA ARG A 18 9.06 5.34 12.92
C ARG A 18 10.12 5.80 11.92
N GLU A 19 11.29 6.22 12.39
CA GLU A 19 12.41 6.63 11.53
C GLU A 19 12.88 5.51 10.59
N ARG A 20 12.79 4.26 11.04
CA ARG A 20 13.17 3.09 10.23
C ARG A 20 12.14 2.83 9.13
N VAL A 21 10.85 2.95 9.44
CA VAL A 21 9.76 2.86 8.45
C VAL A 21 9.88 3.99 7.43
N ASP A 22 10.03 5.25 7.89
CA ASP A 22 10.17 6.41 7.00
C ASP A 22 11.40 6.27 6.07
N ARG A 23 12.47 5.65 6.57
CA ARG A 23 13.67 5.39 5.75
C ARG A 23 13.41 4.32 4.70
N VAL A 24 12.71 3.25 5.05
CA VAL A 24 12.33 2.20 4.09
C VAL A 24 11.39 2.77 3.03
N GLU A 25 10.40 3.58 3.41
CA GLU A 25 9.52 4.27 2.47
C GLU A 25 10.32 5.12 1.47
N ARG A 26 11.25 5.97 1.95
CA ARG A 26 12.09 6.77 1.05
C ARG A 26 12.91 5.93 0.07
N LEU A 27 13.45 4.79 0.51
CA LEU A 27 14.19 3.88 -0.36
C LEU A 27 13.29 3.23 -1.43
N CYS A 28 12.06 2.86 -1.05
CA CYS A 28 11.07 2.34 -1.99
C CYS A 28 10.68 3.41 -3.02
N ILE A 29 10.47 4.65 -2.58
CA ILE A 29 10.13 5.78 -3.47
C ILE A 29 11.24 6.00 -4.50
N GLU A 30 12.51 6.04 -4.07
CA GLU A 30 13.64 6.22 -4.97
C GLU A 30 13.75 5.07 -5.99
N ALA A 31 13.64 3.82 -5.55
CA ALA A 31 13.73 2.66 -6.44
C ALA A 31 12.60 2.63 -7.49
N ILE A 32 11.38 2.98 -7.08
CA ILE A 32 10.23 3.05 -7.99
C ILE A 32 10.36 4.24 -8.94
N THR A 33 10.90 5.37 -8.47
CA THR A 33 11.17 6.56 -9.30
C THR A 33 12.07 6.21 -10.48
N GLU A 34 13.20 5.56 -10.21
CA GLU A 34 14.14 5.14 -11.25
C GLU A 34 13.50 4.16 -12.25
N THR A 35 12.65 3.26 -11.77
CA THR A 35 11.90 2.33 -12.63
C THR A 35 10.91 3.07 -13.54
N ILE A 36 10.13 3.99 -12.98
CA ILE A 36 9.17 4.80 -13.75
C ILE A 36 9.89 5.64 -14.80
N MET A 37 11.00 6.29 -14.44
CA MET A 37 11.80 7.07 -15.37
C MET A 37 12.34 6.21 -16.52
N GLY A 38 12.88 5.02 -16.20
CA GLY A 38 13.41 4.08 -17.18
C GLY A 38 12.36 3.58 -18.17
N ASP A 39 11.16 3.27 -17.71
CA ASP A 39 10.12 2.63 -18.52
C ASP A 39 9.21 3.61 -19.27
N THR A 40 9.03 4.84 -18.76
CA THR A 40 8.06 5.80 -19.30
C THR A 40 8.68 7.05 -19.92
N GLY A 41 9.95 7.35 -19.60
CA GLY A 41 10.64 8.56 -20.06
C GLY A 41 10.15 9.87 -19.42
N VAL A 42 9.29 9.81 -18.40
CA VAL A 42 8.90 11.01 -17.64
C VAL A 42 10.09 11.56 -16.84
N SER A 43 10.08 12.87 -16.58
CA SER A 43 11.11 13.50 -15.76
C SER A 43 11.01 13.08 -14.29
N ARG A 44 12.10 13.26 -13.54
CA ARG A 44 12.23 12.81 -12.15
C ARG A 44 11.10 13.30 -11.24
N ALA A 45 10.78 14.60 -11.24
CA ALA A 45 9.77 15.13 -10.31
C ALA A 45 8.37 14.50 -10.49
N PRO A 46 7.82 14.35 -11.71
CA PRO A 46 6.64 13.54 -11.94
C PRO A 46 6.77 12.08 -11.50
N ALA A 47 7.90 11.42 -11.78
CA ALA A 47 8.15 10.03 -11.36
C ALA A 47 8.16 9.88 -9.84
N GLU A 48 8.82 10.79 -9.12
CA GLU A 48 8.87 10.82 -7.66
C GLU A 48 7.48 10.99 -7.06
N LEU A 49 6.66 11.87 -7.63
CA LEU A 49 5.28 12.07 -7.17
C LEU A 49 4.44 10.80 -7.33
N LEU A 50 4.55 10.13 -8.49
CA LEU A 50 3.86 8.86 -8.74
C LEU A 50 4.34 7.75 -7.80
N ALA A 51 5.65 7.64 -7.61
CA ALA A 51 6.27 6.67 -6.70
C ALA A 51 5.83 6.89 -5.25
N ALA A 52 5.84 8.15 -4.78
CA ALA A 52 5.39 8.51 -3.44
C ALA A 52 3.90 8.16 -3.22
N GLY A 53 3.05 8.45 -4.21
CA GLY A 53 1.64 8.07 -4.16
C GLY A 53 1.43 6.56 -4.07
N LEU A 54 2.16 5.78 -4.88
CA LEU A 54 2.08 4.31 -4.89
C LEU A 54 2.50 3.71 -3.54
N VAL A 55 3.64 4.13 -3.02
CA VAL A 55 4.19 3.65 -1.74
C VAL A 55 3.25 4.04 -0.59
N GLY A 56 2.79 5.29 -0.55
CA GLY A 56 1.87 5.77 0.48
C GLY A 56 0.55 4.99 0.50
N ALA A 57 -0.02 4.69 -0.68
CA ALA A 57 -1.23 3.88 -0.79
C ALA A 57 -1.00 2.45 -0.27
N ALA A 58 0.12 1.82 -0.62
CA ALA A 58 0.45 0.47 -0.18
C ALA A 58 0.63 0.39 1.34
N VAL A 59 1.37 1.35 1.94
CA VAL A 59 1.59 1.39 3.38
C VAL A 59 0.30 1.65 4.14
N THR A 60 -0.50 2.62 3.70
CA THR A 60 -1.79 2.94 4.31
C THR A 60 -2.73 1.73 4.29
N ALA A 61 -2.82 1.04 3.15
CA ALA A 61 -3.63 -0.17 3.02
C ALA A 61 -3.15 -1.31 3.93
N ALA A 62 -1.83 -1.53 4.02
CA ALA A 62 -1.25 -2.56 4.88
C ALA A 62 -1.52 -2.26 6.37
N GLN A 63 -1.38 -1.00 6.80
CA GLN A 63 -1.69 -0.58 8.17
C GLN A 63 -3.18 -0.81 8.49
N PHE A 64 -4.08 -0.44 7.58
CA PHE A 64 -5.52 -0.68 7.72
C PHE A 64 -5.83 -2.18 7.83
N TRP A 65 -5.26 -2.99 6.95
CA TRP A 65 -5.46 -4.45 6.92
C TRP A 65 -4.99 -5.12 8.22
N LEU A 66 -3.81 -4.72 8.74
CA LEU A 66 -3.28 -5.22 10.01
C LEU A 66 -4.14 -4.78 11.20
N ALA A 67 -4.54 -3.51 11.25
CA ALA A 67 -5.37 -2.96 12.33
C ALA A 67 -6.78 -3.59 12.36
N GLY A 68 -7.34 -3.93 11.20
CA GLY A 68 -8.63 -4.63 11.07
C GLY A 68 -8.58 -6.13 11.41
N GLY A 69 -7.44 -6.66 11.86
CA GLY A 69 -7.32 -8.07 12.21
C GLY A 69 -7.18 -9.00 11.00
N ARG A 70 -6.77 -8.48 9.84
CA ARG A 70 -6.50 -9.26 8.62
C ARG A 70 -7.72 -10.05 8.12
N GLN A 71 -8.87 -9.37 8.03
CA GLN A 71 -10.14 -9.99 7.59
C GLN A 71 -10.06 -10.56 6.17
N VAL A 72 -9.25 -9.94 5.31
CA VAL A 72 -9.00 -10.42 3.94
C VAL A 72 -7.74 -11.32 3.97
N PRO A 73 -7.73 -12.49 3.31
CA PRO A 73 -6.49 -13.26 3.15
C PRO A 73 -5.37 -12.40 2.55
N LYS A 74 -4.13 -12.64 2.97
CA LYS A 74 -2.99 -11.81 2.55
C LYS A 74 -2.86 -11.74 1.03
N GLU A 75 -2.95 -12.89 0.36
CA GLU A 75 -2.83 -13.01 -1.10
C GLU A 75 -3.93 -12.21 -1.82
N ASP A 76 -5.16 -12.27 -1.31
CA ASP A 76 -6.28 -11.49 -1.86
C ASP A 76 -6.07 -9.98 -1.66
N ALA A 77 -5.57 -9.56 -0.49
CA ALA A 77 -5.26 -8.16 -0.23
C ALA A 77 -4.17 -7.62 -1.18
N GLU A 78 -3.13 -8.41 -1.43
CA GLU A 78 -2.07 -8.09 -2.40
C GLU A 78 -2.64 -7.98 -3.82
N ALA A 79 -3.49 -8.92 -4.23
CA ALA A 79 -4.12 -8.92 -5.56
C ALA A 79 -5.03 -7.71 -5.76
N LEU A 80 -5.84 -7.36 -4.76
CA LEU A 80 -6.72 -6.19 -4.79
C LEU A 80 -5.93 -4.88 -4.90
N MET A 81 -4.89 -4.71 -4.09
CA MET A 81 -4.05 -3.51 -4.12
C MET A 81 -3.27 -3.38 -5.43
N SER A 82 -2.79 -4.50 -5.98
CA SER A 82 -2.12 -4.52 -7.29
C SER A 82 -3.08 -4.11 -8.42
N ALA A 83 -4.31 -4.64 -8.39
CA ALA A 83 -5.34 -4.27 -9.37
C ALA A 83 -5.70 -2.78 -9.26
N LEU A 84 -5.88 -2.26 -8.04
CA LEU A 84 -6.17 -0.85 -7.79
C LEU A 84 -5.05 0.05 -8.31
N ALA A 85 -3.79 -0.31 -8.06
CA ALA A 85 -2.64 0.47 -8.52
C ALA A 85 -2.58 0.58 -10.05
N TRP A 86 -2.77 -0.53 -10.78
CA TRP A 86 -2.59 -0.57 -12.24
C TRP A 86 -3.82 -0.17 -13.04
N ARG A 87 -5.02 -0.46 -12.54
CA ARG A 87 -6.26 -0.26 -13.30
C ARG A 87 -7.18 0.79 -12.70
N GLY A 88 -6.86 1.28 -11.49
CA GLY A 88 -7.70 2.22 -10.76
C GLY A 88 -8.99 1.60 -10.25
N ILE A 89 -9.73 2.37 -9.46
CA ILE A 89 -10.99 1.89 -8.85
C ILE A 89 -12.08 1.58 -9.88
N ALA A 90 -12.03 2.23 -11.04
CA ALA A 90 -12.97 2.02 -12.15
C ALA A 90 -12.89 0.61 -12.75
N SER A 91 -11.86 -0.16 -12.44
CA SER A 91 -11.69 -1.54 -12.92
C SER A 91 -12.43 -2.59 -12.11
N PHE A 92 -12.97 -2.22 -10.94
CA PHE A 92 -13.78 -3.12 -10.13
C PHE A 92 -15.23 -3.11 -10.64
N PRO A 93 -15.92 -4.26 -10.68
CA PRO A 93 -17.26 -4.36 -11.22
C PRO A 93 -18.22 -3.44 -10.45
N LEU A 94 -18.99 -2.65 -11.19
CA LEU A 94 -20.06 -1.84 -10.63
C LEU A 94 -21.19 -2.77 -10.17
N GLN A 95 -21.77 -2.50 -9.00
CA GLN A 95 -22.98 -3.19 -8.57
C GLN A 95 -24.10 -2.88 -9.58
N GLY A 96 -24.48 -3.87 -10.40
CA GLY A 96 -25.54 -3.74 -11.40
C GLY A 96 -25.10 -3.93 -12.86
N GLU A 97 -23.82 -4.19 -13.15
CA GLU A 97 -23.47 -4.85 -14.41
C GLU A 97 -23.97 -6.30 -14.32
N ALA A 98 -25.21 -6.47 -14.76
CA ALA A 98 -25.74 -7.77 -15.10
C ALA A 98 -24.70 -8.49 -15.96
N HIS A 99 -24.24 -9.64 -15.49
CA HIS A 99 -23.83 -10.67 -16.43
C HIS A 99 -25.00 -10.79 -17.41
N PRO A 100 -24.79 -10.57 -18.73
CA PRO A 100 -25.78 -11.04 -19.68
C PRO A 100 -25.74 -12.55 -19.54
N ILE A 101 -26.68 -13.11 -18.78
CA ILE A 101 -26.98 -14.53 -18.76
C ILE A 101 -28.11 -14.71 -19.75
N ASP A 102 -27.76 -15.26 -20.91
CA ASP A 102 -28.29 -16.54 -21.40
C ASP A 102 -27.30 -17.16 -22.41
#